data_AF-F8J7H4-F1
#
_entry.id   AF-F8J7H4-F1
#
_cell.length_a   1.000
_cell.length_b   1.000
_cell.length_c   1.000
_cell.angle_alpha   90.00
_cell.angle_beta   90.00
_cell.angle_gamma   90.00
#
_symmetry.space_group_name_H-M   'P 1'
#
loop_
_entity.id
_entity.type
_entity.pdbx_description
1 polymer ?
#
loop_
_entity_poly.entity_id
_entity_poly.type
_entity_poly.pdbx_seq_one_letter_code
_entity_poly.pdbx_strand_id
1 'polypeptide(L)'
;MANTMKPSRDIARLIEIMAALRTPVTGCPWDLEQTFETIAPYTIEEAYEVADAIERRDLADLKDELGDLLLQVVYHSRLAEEQGAFAFGDVVEAVTKKMIRRHPHVFGDGSARDPSAVKATWDQLKAEERAEKAAERARLSGGNTTSADGPVTLADVPPTLPALTRATKLQHKAAKVGFDWPNLLPVFDKLKEEIQEFEEVALPHDPRGESLLAPGDSPAESRPPGAAPSGRLAERKSESAIKEEFGDILFVMANIARHLDINPEDALRGANRKFIRRFAHIEKVLAERGKTPSQSTLEEMDALWDEAKALEKS
;
A
#
# COMPACT_ATOMS: atom_id res chain seq x y z
N MET A 1 -20.98 39.20 -18.76
CA MET A 1 -19.60 39.13 -18.24
C MET A 1 -19.37 37.69 -17.85
N ALA A 2 -18.39 37.00 -18.45
CA ALA A 2 -18.04 35.65 -18.02
C ALA A 2 -17.58 35.74 -16.55
N ASN A 3 -18.30 35.07 -15.66
CA ASN A 3 -17.95 35.02 -14.25
C ASN A 3 -16.65 34.22 -14.15
N THR A 4 -15.50 34.91 -14.06
CA THR A 4 -14.20 34.26 -14.02
C THR A 4 -14.05 33.58 -12.67
N MET A 5 -14.05 32.24 -12.64
CA MET A 5 -13.72 31.51 -11.42
C MET A 5 -12.32 31.91 -10.94
N LYS A 6 -12.21 32.18 -9.64
CA LYS A 6 -10.96 32.54 -8.96
C LYS A 6 -10.64 31.51 -7.86
N PRO A 7 -9.36 31.28 -7.53
CA PRO A 7 -9.00 30.48 -6.36
C PRO A 7 -9.63 31.03 -5.07
N SER A 8 -9.97 30.15 -4.13
CA SER A 8 -10.58 30.50 -2.84
C SER A 8 -10.06 29.57 -1.75
N ARG A 9 -10.14 30.02 -0.49
CA ARG A 9 -9.90 29.19 0.70
C ARG A 9 -11.13 28.39 1.15
N ASP A 10 -12.27 28.63 0.50
CA ASP A 10 -13.53 27.96 0.78
C ASP A 10 -13.64 26.66 -0.01
N ILE A 11 -13.95 25.56 0.68
CA ILE A 11 -14.15 24.24 0.07
C ILE A 11 -15.25 24.25 -1.00
N ALA A 12 -16.24 25.13 -0.88
CA ALA A 12 -17.29 25.30 -1.88
C ALA A 12 -16.72 25.59 -3.27
N ARG A 13 -15.61 26.35 -3.36
CA ARG A 13 -14.96 26.64 -4.64
C ARG A 13 -14.35 25.41 -5.29
N LEU A 14 -13.78 24.50 -4.51
CA LEU A 14 -13.23 23.24 -5.05
C LEU A 14 -14.34 22.34 -5.57
N ILE A 15 -15.47 22.27 -4.84
CA ILE A 15 -16.66 21.52 -5.26
C ILE A 15 -17.25 22.11 -6.55
N GLU A 16 -17.37 23.45 -6.63
CA GLU A 16 -17.81 24.16 -7.85
C GLU A 16 -16.90 23.86 -9.04
N ILE A 17 -15.58 23.87 -8.84
CA ILE A 17 -14.59 23.55 -9.89
C ILE A 17 -14.78 22.12 -10.38
N MET A 18 -14.87 21.14 -9.47
CA MET A 18 -15.06 19.74 -9.85
C MET A 18 -16.37 19.52 -10.61
N ALA A 19 -17.46 20.14 -10.16
CA ALA A 19 -18.74 20.10 -10.87
C ALA A 19 -18.62 20.69 -12.28
N ALA A 20 -17.92 21.82 -12.44
CA ALA A 20 -17.68 22.42 -13.75
C ALA A 20 -16.83 21.52 -14.67
N LEU A 21 -15.75 20.93 -14.15
CA LEU A 21 -14.89 20.00 -14.89
C LEU A 21 -15.66 18.77 -15.38
N ARG A 22 -16.65 18.31 -14.63
CA ARG A 22 -17.48 17.13 -14.97
C ARG A 22 -18.85 17.48 -15.56
N THR A 23 -19.10 18.73 -15.92
CA THR A 23 -20.37 19.11 -16.57
C THR A 23 -20.39 18.58 -18.01
N PRO A 24 -21.40 17.81 -18.44
CA PRO A 24 -21.46 17.33 -19.82
C PRO A 24 -21.37 18.47 -20.84
N VAL A 25 -20.73 18.22 -21.98
CA VAL A 25 -20.53 19.18 -23.10
C VAL A 25 -19.54 20.32 -22.79
N THR A 26 -19.53 20.87 -21.58
CA THR A 26 -18.73 22.06 -21.23
C THR A 26 -17.52 21.76 -20.34
N GLY A 27 -17.51 20.59 -19.72
CA GLY A 27 -16.44 20.11 -18.86
C GLY A 27 -15.20 19.62 -19.63
N CYS A 28 -14.20 19.22 -18.86
CA CYS A 28 -12.96 18.65 -19.38
C CYS A 28 -13.23 17.22 -19.90
N PRO A 29 -12.84 16.89 -21.15
CA PRO A 29 -13.05 15.55 -21.70
C PRO A 29 -12.41 14.44 -20.87
N TRP A 30 -11.19 14.68 -20.37
CA TRP A 30 -10.48 13.71 -19.54
C TRP A 30 -11.23 13.45 -18.24
N ASP A 31 -11.72 14.51 -17.58
CA ASP A 31 -12.46 14.36 -16.33
C ASP A 31 -13.76 13.59 -16.55
N LEU A 32 -14.52 13.93 -17.59
CA LEU A 32 -15.79 13.26 -17.91
C LEU A 32 -15.64 11.74 -18.12
N GLU A 33 -14.50 11.26 -18.60
CA GLU A 33 -14.23 9.84 -18.84
C GLU A 33 -13.88 9.06 -17.56
N GLN A 34 -13.56 9.73 -16.46
CA GLN A 34 -13.11 9.06 -15.24
C GLN A 34 -14.25 8.38 -14.47
N THR A 35 -13.91 7.26 -13.82
CA THR A 35 -14.79 6.46 -12.95
C THR A 35 -14.17 6.31 -11.56
N PHE A 36 -14.87 5.64 -10.63
CA PHE A 36 -14.30 5.32 -9.32
C PHE A 36 -13.02 4.48 -9.44
N GLU A 37 -13.00 3.52 -10.36
CA GLU A 37 -11.89 2.60 -10.57
C GLU A 37 -10.68 3.30 -11.18
N THR A 38 -10.88 4.27 -12.08
CA THR A 38 -9.76 4.98 -12.71
C THR A 38 -9.13 6.02 -11.77
N ILE A 39 -9.90 6.58 -10.83
CA ILE A 39 -9.41 7.57 -9.85
C ILE A 39 -8.78 6.92 -8.61
N ALA A 40 -9.19 5.70 -8.24
CA ALA A 40 -8.71 5.02 -7.03
C ALA A 40 -7.17 4.87 -6.94
N PRO A 41 -6.42 4.58 -8.03
CA PRO A 41 -4.95 4.55 -7.97
C PRO A 41 -4.34 5.88 -7.56
N TYR A 42 -4.79 7.00 -8.12
CA TYR A 42 -4.31 8.33 -7.77
C TYR A 42 -4.55 8.65 -6.29
N THR A 43 -5.70 8.23 -5.73
CA THR A 43 -5.97 8.37 -4.28
C THR A 43 -4.91 7.70 -3.40
N ILE A 44 -4.36 6.57 -3.86
CA ILE A 44 -3.31 5.85 -3.15
C ILE A 44 -1.97 6.56 -3.33
N GLU A 45 -1.68 7.04 -4.54
CA GLU A 45 -0.47 7.81 -4.87
C GLU A 45 -0.39 9.09 -4.02
N GLU A 46 -1.41 9.94 -4.00
CA GLU A 46 -1.41 11.18 -3.21
C GLU A 46 -1.25 10.92 -1.71
N ALA A 47 -1.80 9.82 -1.20
CA ALA A 47 -1.61 9.44 0.20
C ALA A 47 -0.14 9.08 0.51
N TYR A 48 0.60 8.56 -0.47
CA TYR A 48 2.03 8.33 -0.33
C TYR A 48 2.86 9.58 -0.51
N GLU A 49 2.49 10.50 -1.40
CA GLU A 49 3.18 11.78 -1.54
C GLU A 49 3.04 12.63 -0.26
N VAL A 50 1.86 12.63 0.36
CA VAL A 50 1.66 13.22 1.71
C VAL A 50 2.61 12.58 2.73
N ALA A 51 2.76 11.26 2.72
CA ALA A 51 3.64 10.56 3.66
C ALA A 51 5.13 10.92 3.41
N ASP A 52 5.54 11.03 2.15
CA ASP A 52 6.89 11.42 1.76
C ASP A 52 7.20 12.87 2.16
N ALA A 53 6.28 13.80 1.91
CA ALA A 53 6.43 15.20 2.31
C ALA A 53 6.58 15.38 3.84
N ILE A 54 5.83 14.61 4.64
CA ILE A 54 5.98 14.58 6.10
C ILE A 54 7.38 14.11 6.50
N GLU A 55 7.87 13.04 5.87
CA GLU A 55 9.17 12.47 6.18
C GLU A 55 10.32 13.43 5.82
N ARG A 56 10.21 14.12 4.69
CA ARG A 56 11.13 15.19 4.30
C ARG A 56 11.00 16.46 5.15
N ARG A 57 9.96 16.54 6.00
CA ARG A 57 9.60 17.74 6.78
C ARG A 57 9.38 18.97 5.89
N ASP A 58 8.89 18.74 4.68
CA ASP A 58 8.62 19.80 3.71
C ASP A 58 7.17 20.26 3.86
N LEU A 59 6.97 21.37 4.59
CA LEU A 59 5.64 21.91 4.82
C LEU A 59 5.03 22.57 3.58
N ALA A 60 5.85 23.01 2.62
CA ALA A 60 5.34 23.63 1.41
C ALA A 60 4.69 22.57 0.53
N ASP A 61 5.42 21.47 0.34
CA ASP A 61 5.00 20.29 -0.41
C ASP A 61 3.84 19.57 0.27
N LEU A 62 3.93 19.34 1.59
CA LEU A 62 2.84 18.72 2.36
C LEU A 62 1.51 19.45 2.18
N LYS A 63 1.53 20.78 2.07
CA LYS A 63 0.33 21.59 1.84
C LYS A 63 -0.28 21.34 0.46
N ASP A 64 0.56 21.14 -0.55
CA ASP A 64 0.14 20.88 -1.93
C ASP A 64 -0.39 19.44 -2.05
N GLU A 65 0.34 18.46 -1.52
CA GLU A 65 -0.08 17.03 -1.50
C GLU A 65 -1.37 16.78 -0.70
N LEU A 66 -1.57 17.50 0.42
CA LEU A 66 -2.86 17.47 1.15
C LEU A 66 -4.00 18.05 0.31
N GLY A 67 -3.70 19.01 -0.56
CA GLY A 67 -4.65 19.57 -1.53
C GLY A 67 -5.04 18.55 -2.59
N ASP A 68 -4.06 17.83 -3.13
CA ASP A 68 -4.29 16.79 -4.14
C ASP A 68 -5.03 15.58 -3.55
N LEU A 69 -4.69 15.16 -2.33
CA LEU A 69 -5.47 14.14 -1.62
C LEU A 69 -6.92 14.59 -1.35
N LEU A 70 -7.14 15.87 -1.00
CA LEU A 70 -8.48 16.43 -0.83
C LEU A 70 -9.25 16.47 -2.16
N LEU A 71 -8.57 16.78 -3.27
CA LEU A 71 -9.15 16.74 -4.61
C LEU A 71 -9.73 15.36 -4.91
N GLN A 72 -9.03 14.27 -4.57
CA GLN A 72 -9.52 12.91 -4.78
C GLN A 72 -10.84 12.63 -4.02
N VAL A 73 -10.99 13.14 -2.79
CA VAL A 73 -12.23 13.02 -2.01
C VAL A 73 -13.38 13.78 -2.67
N VAL A 74 -13.13 15.00 -3.16
CA VAL A 74 -14.13 15.80 -3.89
C VAL A 74 -14.51 15.12 -5.20
N TYR A 75 -13.54 14.53 -5.90
CA TYR A 75 -13.74 13.80 -7.16
C TYR A 75 -14.69 12.62 -6.98
N HIS A 76 -14.39 11.73 -6.04
CA HIS A 76 -15.25 10.57 -5.74
C HIS A 76 -16.63 10.99 -5.23
N SER A 77 -16.71 12.07 -4.45
CA SER A 77 -17.99 12.61 -4.02
C SER A 77 -18.82 13.12 -5.20
N ARG A 78 -18.18 13.74 -6.20
CA ARG A 78 -18.87 14.21 -7.41
C ARG A 78 -19.36 13.04 -8.27
N LEU A 79 -18.55 12.00 -8.44
CA LEU A 79 -18.95 10.76 -9.11
C LEU A 79 -20.16 10.09 -8.42
N ALA A 80 -20.18 10.07 -7.09
CA ALA A 80 -21.30 9.53 -6.32
C ALA A 80 -22.57 10.38 -6.46
N GLU A 81 -22.42 11.70 -6.48
CA GLU A 81 -23.52 12.65 -6.65
C GLU A 81 -24.16 12.51 -8.04
N GLU A 82 -23.35 12.34 -9.08
CA GLU A 82 -23.81 12.06 -10.46
C GLU A 82 -24.65 10.78 -10.56
N GLN A 83 -24.42 9.82 -9.67
CA GLN A 83 -25.19 8.58 -9.57
C GLN A 83 -26.37 8.68 -8.58
N GLY A 84 -26.60 9.84 -7.95
CA GLY A 84 -27.64 10.05 -6.95
C GLY A 84 -27.41 9.27 -5.65
N ALA A 85 -26.17 8.86 -5.37
CA ALA A 85 -25.84 8.05 -4.19
C ALA A 85 -25.61 8.91 -2.93
N PHE A 86 -24.66 9.84 -2.99
CA PHE A 86 -24.35 10.80 -1.93
C PHE A 86 -23.54 11.97 -2.50
N ALA A 87 -23.50 13.10 -1.79
CA ALA A 87 -22.70 14.28 -2.12
C ALA A 87 -21.56 14.50 -1.12
N PHE A 88 -20.68 15.46 -1.40
CA PHE A 88 -19.55 15.79 -0.52
C PHE A 88 -19.99 16.15 0.90
N GLY A 89 -21.13 16.83 1.05
CA GLY A 89 -21.71 17.18 2.35
C GLY A 89 -21.99 15.95 3.22
N ASP A 90 -22.45 14.85 2.62
CA ASP A 90 -22.74 13.60 3.33
C ASP A 90 -21.44 12.94 3.83
N VAL A 91 -20.34 13.05 3.06
CA VAL A 91 -19.01 12.58 3.49
C VAL A 91 -18.53 13.35 4.72
N VAL A 92 -18.70 14.67 4.72
CA VAL A 92 -18.37 15.56 5.84
C VAL A 92 -19.24 15.24 7.06
N GLU A 93 -20.55 15.07 6.88
CA GLU A 93 -21.46 14.69 7.96
C GLU A 93 -21.07 13.33 8.57
N ALA A 94 -20.78 12.34 7.73
CA ALA A 94 -20.41 11.00 8.18
C ALA A 94 -19.14 11.01 9.04
N VAL A 95 -18.09 11.74 8.63
CA VAL A 95 -16.85 11.82 9.41
C VAL A 95 -17.03 12.65 10.68
N THR A 96 -17.76 13.76 10.63
CA THR A 96 -17.98 14.62 11.80
C THR A 96 -18.86 13.94 12.86
N LYS A 97 -19.98 13.33 12.46
CA LYS A 97 -20.82 12.50 13.36
C LYS A 97 -19.99 11.41 14.04
N LYS A 98 -19.14 10.73 13.28
CA LYS A 98 -18.25 9.68 13.79
C LYS A 98 -17.21 10.23 14.76
N MET A 99 -16.57 11.36 14.46
CA MET A 99 -15.56 11.96 15.32
C MET A 99 -16.16 12.51 16.62
N ILE A 100 -17.31 13.19 16.56
CA ILE A 100 -18.05 13.67 17.73
C ILE A 100 -18.41 12.50 18.65
N ARG A 101 -19.03 11.45 18.08
CA ARG A 101 -19.46 10.27 18.83
C ARG A 101 -18.30 9.53 19.51
N ARG A 102 -17.15 9.41 18.85
CA ARG A 102 -15.97 8.68 19.37
C ARG A 102 -15.18 9.45 20.44
N HIS A 103 -15.48 10.74 20.61
CA HIS A 103 -14.80 11.60 21.58
C HIS A 103 -15.81 12.24 22.54
N PRO A 104 -16.61 11.46 23.29
CA PRO A 104 -17.56 12.01 24.26
C PRO A 104 -16.85 12.78 25.38
N HIS A 105 -15.57 12.51 25.62
CA HIS A 105 -14.74 13.27 26.55
C HIS A 105 -14.40 14.69 26.06
N VAL A 106 -14.47 14.95 24.75
CA VAL A 106 -14.27 16.28 24.15
C VAL A 106 -15.62 16.96 23.89
N PHE A 107 -16.62 16.22 23.39
CA PHE A 107 -17.88 16.78 22.89
C PHE A 107 -19.12 16.41 23.72
N GLY A 108 -18.96 15.64 24.79
CA GLY A 108 -20.03 15.24 25.73
C GLY A 108 -20.00 16.02 27.05
N ASP A 109 -20.67 15.48 28.07
CA ASP A 109 -20.95 16.15 29.36
C ASP A 109 -19.79 16.15 30.39
N GLY A 110 -18.57 15.76 29.98
CA GLY A 110 -17.36 15.87 30.80
C GLY A 110 -17.07 14.69 31.75
N SER A 111 -17.86 13.62 31.70
CA SER A 111 -17.71 12.44 32.59
C SER A 111 -16.59 11.46 32.22
N ALA A 112 -15.95 11.60 31.05
CA ALA A 112 -15.08 10.56 30.47
C ALA A 112 -13.58 10.94 30.38
N ARG A 113 -12.97 11.48 31.44
CA ARG A 113 -11.51 11.74 31.46
C ARG A 113 -10.65 10.56 31.93
N ASP A 114 -11.26 9.43 32.30
CA ASP A 114 -10.52 8.22 32.69
C ASP A 114 -10.17 7.36 31.45
N PRO A 115 -8.87 7.17 31.11
CA PRO A 115 -8.44 6.37 29.96
C PRO A 115 -8.93 4.91 29.97
N SER A 116 -9.20 4.34 31.15
CA SER A 116 -9.68 2.96 31.29
C SER A 116 -11.16 2.81 30.93
N ALA A 117 -11.98 3.83 31.25
CA ALA A 117 -13.39 3.89 30.88
C ALA A 117 -13.58 4.10 29.36
N VAL A 118 -12.63 4.77 28.70
CA VAL A 118 -12.68 5.06 27.26
C VAL A 118 -12.68 3.77 26.43
N LYS A 119 -11.91 2.74 26.80
CA LYS A 119 -11.76 1.51 25.99
C LYS A 119 -13.04 0.68 25.89
N ALA A 120 -13.78 0.52 26.99
CA ALA A 120 -15.05 -0.24 27.02
C ALA A 120 -16.17 0.48 26.24
N THR A 121 -16.23 1.82 26.34
CA THR A 121 -17.15 2.65 25.55
C THR A 121 -16.82 2.56 24.06
N TRP A 122 -15.53 2.46 23.70
CA TRP A 122 -15.09 2.35 22.31
C TRP A 122 -15.58 1.09 21.59
N ASP A 123 -15.59 -0.07 22.27
CA ASP A 123 -16.05 -1.33 21.67
C ASP A 123 -17.56 -1.35 21.44
N GLN A 124 -18.35 -0.75 22.34
CA GLN A 124 -19.80 -0.56 22.17
C GLN A 124 -20.11 0.40 21.02
N LEU A 125 -19.43 1.54 20.95
CA LEU A 125 -19.56 2.51 19.86
C LEU A 125 -19.19 1.92 18.49
N LYS A 126 -18.23 0.99 18.45
CA LYS A 126 -17.86 0.23 17.24
C LYS A 126 -18.94 -0.76 16.81
N ALA A 127 -19.68 -1.36 17.74
CA ALA A 127 -20.77 -2.27 17.43
C ALA A 127 -21.96 -1.50 16.83
N GLU A 128 -22.33 -0.37 17.42
CA GLU A 128 -23.37 0.53 16.88
C GLU A 128 -23.01 1.07 15.49
N GLU A 129 -21.75 1.44 15.25
CA GLU A 129 -21.27 1.88 13.93
C GLU A 129 -21.43 0.79 12.86
N ARG A 130 -21.24 -0.49 13.23
CA ARG A 130 -21.45 -1.61 12.30
C ARG A 130 -22.92 -1.76 11.93
N ALA A 131 -23.83 -1.61 12.90
CA ALA A 131 -25.26 -1.69 12.66
C ALA A 131 -25.76 -0.54 11.76
N GLU A 132 -25.34 0.70 12.02
CA GLU A 132 -25.67 1.85 11.16
C GLU A 132 -25.14 1.68 9.73
N LYS A 133 -23.90 1.19 9.56
CA LYS A 133 -23.32 0.92 8.24
C LYS A 133 -24.03 -0.19 7.49
N ALA A 134 -24.49 -1.22 8.19
CA ALA A 134 -25.27 -2.29 7.59
C ALA A 134 -26.62 -1.76 7.07
N ALA A 135 -27.29 -0.90 7.84
CA ALA A 135 -28.54 -0.26 7.44
C ALA A 135 -28.35 0.67 6.23
N GLU A 136 -27.32 1.52 6.23
CA GLU A 136 -27.04 2.43 5.11
C GLU A 136 -26.63 1.66 3.85
N ARG A 137 -25.81 0.60 4.00
CA ARG A 137 -25.48 -0.28 2.87
C ARG A 137 -26.74 -0.91 2.27
N ALA A 138 -27.66 -1.40 3.10
CA ALA A 138 -28.92 -1.98 2.64
C ALA A 138 -29.80 -0.97 1.88
N ARG A 139 -29.77 0.30 2.30
CA ARG A 139 -30.45 1.42 1.63
C ARG A 139 -29.85 1.69 0.24
N LEU A 140 -28.53 1.78 0.14
CA LEU A 140 -27.83 2.11 -1.11
C LEU A 140 -27.81 0.94 -2.11
N SER A 141 -27.84 -0.32 -1.64
CA SER A 141 -27.79 -1.50 -2.51
C SER A 141 -29.17 -2.06 -2.91
N GLY A 142 -30.26 -1.28 -2.74
CA GLY A 142 -31.60 -1.66 -3.21
C GLY A 142 -32.16 -2.96 -2.60
N GLY A 143 -31.74 -3.32 -1.39
CA GLY A 143 -32.24 -4.52 -0.69
C GLY A 143 -31.62 -5.87 -1.08
N ASN A 144 -30.64 -5.92 -2.00
CA ASN A 144 -29.89 -7.16 -2.24
C ASN A 144 -28.62 -7.20 -1.39
N THR A 145 -28.78 -7.40 -0.08
CA THR A 145 -27.66 -7.67 0.84
C THR A 145 -27.72 -9.13 1.27
N THR A 146 -26.72 -9.92 0.89
CA THR A 146 -26.36 -11.10 1.67
C THR A 146 -26.00 -10.62 3.08
N SER A 147 -26.75 -11.09 4.07
CA SER A 147 -26.59 -10.71 5.47
C SER A 147 -25.13 -10.89 5.90
N ALA A 148 -24.46 -9.79 6.20
CA ALA A 148 -23.12 -9.77 6.79
C ALA A 148 -23.17 -9.96 8.33
N ASP A 149 -24.13 -10.76 8.82
CA ASP A 149 -24.27 -11.16 10.23
C ASP A 149 -23.39 -12.38 10.56
N GLY A 150 -22.32 -12.59 9.78
CA GLY A 150 -21.27 -13.54 10.12
C GLY A 150 -20.24 -12.92 11.07
N PRO A 151 -19.51 -13.73 11.86
CA PRO A 151 -18.31 -13.25 12.54
C PRO A 151 -17.40 -12.56 11.51
N VAL A 152 -16.81 -11.41 11.86
CA VAL A 152 -15.87 -10.65 11.02
C VAL A 152 -14.85 -11.60 10.42
N THR A 153 -14.98 -11.91 9.14
CA THR A 153 -14.16 -12.94 8.49
C THR A 153 -12.92 -12.31 7.87
N LEU A 154 -12.01 -13.15 7.39
CA LEU A 154 -10.88 -12.69 6.58
C LEU A 154 -11.35 -12.00 5.27
N ALA A 155 -12.57 -12.29 4.81
CA ALA A 155 -13.15 -11.71 3.59
C ALA A 155 -13.40 -10.18 3.69
N ASP A 156 -13.46 -9.62 4.90
CA ASP A 156 -13.63 -8.17 5.06
C ASP A 156 -12.31 -7.38 4.93
N VAL A 157 -11.17 -8.03 4.66
CA VAL A 157 -9.92 -7.31 4.35
C VAL A 157 -9.95 -6.89 2.88
N PRO A 158 -9.94 -5.58 2.56
CA PRO A 158 -10.02 -5.13 1.17
C PRO A 158 -8.88 -5.71 0.33
N PRO A 159 -9.18 -6.23 -0.88
CA PRO A 159 -8.16 -6.76 -1.79
C PRO A 159 -7.28 -5.66 -2.39
N THR A 160 -7.76 -4.42 -2.40
CA THR A 160 -7.07 -3.24 -2.96
C THR A 160 -5.95 -2.70 -2.08
N LEU A 161 -5.77 -3.24 -0.87
CA LEU A 161 -4.66 -2.84 0.00
C LEU A 161 -3.32 -3.32 -0.58
N PRO A 162 -2.24 -2.54 -0.38
CA PRO A 162 -0.88 -3.01 -0.62
C PRO A 162 -0.64 -4.38 0.01
N ALA A 163 0.11 -5.24 -0.67
CA ALA A 163 0.20 -6.66 -0.35
C ALA A 163 0.67 -6.92 1.09
N LEU A 164 1.70 -6.21 1.58
CA LEU A 164 2.24 -6.42 2.93
C LEU A 164 1.29 -5.86 4.01
N THR A 165 0.64 -4.74 3.73
CA THR A 165 -0.43 -4.20 4.60
C THR A 165 -1.61 -5.18 4.68
N ARG A 166 -2.00 -5.76 3.55
CA ARG A 166 -3.09 -6.73 3.47
C ARG A 166 -2.75 -8.00 4.26
N ALA A 167 -1.55 -8.54 4.09
CA ALA A 167 -1.05 -9.70 4.84
C ALA A 167 -1.11 -9.44 6.35
N THR A 168 -0.59 -8.30 6.80
CA THR A 168 -0.63 -7.87 8.22
C THR A 168 -2.06 -7.81 8.76
N LYS A 169 -3.02 -7.26 7.99
CA LYS A 169 -4.43 -7.18 8.41
C LYS A 169 -5.13 -8.54 8.45
N LEU A 170 -4.82 -9.44 7.50
CA LEU A 170 -5.33 -10.81 7.50
C LEU A 170 -4.88 -11.53 8.77
N GLN A 171 -3.58 -11.45 9.09
CA GLN A 171 -3.00 -12.08 10.27
C GLN A 171 -3.53 -11.48 11.57
N HIS A 172 -3.71 -10.15 11.65
CA HIS A 172 -4.38 -9.51 12.80
C HIS A 172 -5.81 -10.03 13.03
N LYS A 173 -6.55 -10.32 11.96
CA LYS A 173 -7.90 -10.90 12.08
C LYS A 173 -7.85 -12.36 12.50
N ALA A 174 -6.93 -13.15 11.95
CA ALA A 174 -6.73 -14.53 12.37
C ALA A 174 -6.35 -14.63 13.86
N ALA A 175 -5.47 -13.73 14.33
CA ALA A 175 -5.07 -13.67 15.73
C ALA A 175 -6.24 -13.42 16.69
N LYS A 176 -7.25 -12.65 16.28
CA LYS A 176 -8.44 -12.36 17.11
C LYS A 176 -9.29 -13.60 17.41
N VAL A 177 -9.21 -14.64 16.59
CA VAL A 177 -9.91 -15.92 16.85
C VAL A 177 -8.99 -16.96 17.49
N GLY A 178 -7.81 -16.55 17.97
CA GLY A 178 -6.83 -17.43 18.61
C GLY A 178 -5.90 -18.16 17.64
N PHE A 179 -5.96 -17.87 16.34
CA PHE A 179 -5.00 -18.38 15.36
C PHE A 179 -3.79 -17.45 15.30
N ASP A 180 -2.91 -17.57 16.29
CA ASP A 180 -1.65 -16.83 16.37
C ASP A 180 -0.55 -17.64 17.07
N TRP A 181 0.70 -17.29 16.77
CA TRP A 181 1.87 -17.78 17.48
C TRP A 181 2.02 -17.06 18.83
N PRO A 182 2.52 -17.74 19.87
CA PRO A 182 2.61 -17.18 21.21
C PRO A 182 3.70 -16.11 21.37
N ASN A 183 4.72 -16.12 20.52
CA ASN A 183 5.84 -15.18 20.50
C ASN A 183 6.60 -15.27 19.17
N LEU A 184 7.69 -14.51 19.04
CA LEU A 184 8.48 -14.40 17.82
C LEU A 184 9.30 -15.64 17.44
N LEU A 185 9.75 -16.46 18.40
CA LEU A 185 10.62 -17.61 18.11
C LEU A 185 10.02 -18.56 17.05
N PRO A 186 8.80 -19.08 17.21
CA PRO A 186 8.21 -19.97 16.21
C PRO A 186 7.91 -19.27 14.87
N VAL A 187 7.78 -17.94 14.85
CA VAL A 187 7.62 -17.18 13.60
C VAL A 187 8.94 -17.16 12.83
N PHE A 188 10.07 -16.97 13.52
CA PHE A 188 11.40 -17.06 12.90
C PHE A 188 11.76 -18.47 12.48
N ASP A 189 11.31 -19.48 13.21
CA ASP A 189 11.50 -20.88 12.79
C ASP A 189 10.72 -21.17 11.52
N LYS A 190 9.47 -20.70 11.42
CA LYS A 190 8.69 -20.78 10.17
C LYS A 190 9.37 -20.01 9.03
N LEU A 191 9.95 -18.83 9.28
CA LEU A 191 10.70 -18.10 8.23
C LEU A 191 11.87 -18.93 7.68
N LYS A 192 12.61 -19.64 8.54
CA LYS A 192 13.72 -20.50 8.10
C LYS A 192 13.22 -21.69 7.28
N GLU A 193 12.07 -22.26 7.66
CA GLU A 193 11.38 -23.32 6.91
C GLU A 193 11.00 -22.82 5.50
N GLU A 194 10.30 -21.68 5.38
CA GLU A 194 9.94 -21.11 4.07
C GLU A 194 11.17 -20.79 3.20
N ILE A 195 12.27 -20.34 3.80
CA ILE A 195 13.54 -20.11 3.08
C ILE A 195 14.08 -21.43 2.52
N GLN A 196 14.03 -22.52 3.30
CA GLN A 196 14.49 -23.83 2.85
C GLN A 196 13.60 -24.36 1.71
N GLU A 197 12.28 -24.27 1.84
CA GLU A 197 11.32 -24.67 0.80
C GLU A 197 11.53 -23.85 -0.50
N PHE A 198 11.76 -22.54 -0.37
CA PHE A 198 12.11 -21.69 -1.51
C PHE A 198 13.46 -22.06 -2.15
N GLU A 199 14.50 -22.32 -1.35
CA GLU A 199 15.81 -22.73 -1.86
C GLU A 199 15.71 -24.02 -2.69
N GLU A 200 14.94 -25.01 -2.23
CA GLU A 200 14.72 -26.29 -2.92
C GLU A 200 14.08 -26.10 -4.31
N VAL A 201 13.14 -25.17 -4.46
CA VAL A 201 12.47 -24.91 -5.74
C VAL A 201 13.25 -23.93 -6.63
N ALA A 202 13.93 -22.93 -6.06
CA ALA A 202 14.54 -21.83 -6.80
C ALA A 202 15.95 -22.14 -7.28
N LEU A 203 16.81 -22.76 -6.45
CA LEU A 203 18.22 -23.00 -6.79
C LEU A 203 18.41 -23.88 -8.04
N PRO A 204 17.62 -24.95 -8.28
CA PRO A 204 17.73 -25.74 -9.51
C PRO A 204 17.42 -24.95 -10.79
N HIS A 205 16.82 -23.77 -10.67
CA HIS A 205 16.38 -22.93 -11.78
C HIS A 205 17.21 -21.63 -11.89
N ASP A 206 18.27 -21.43 -11.09
CA ASP A 206 19.15 -20.27 -11.24
C ASP A 206 20.02 -20.41 -12.50
N PRO A 207 19.81 -19.58 -13.53
CA PRO A 207 20.60 -19.66 -14.76
C PRO A 207 22.09 -19.32 -14.57
N ARG A 208 22.47 -18.81 -13.38
CA ARG A 208 23.86 -18.46 -13.02
C ARG A 208 24.52 -19.50 -12.11
N GLY A 209 23.79 -20.51 -11.62
CA GLY A 209 24.24 -21.45 -10.60
C GLY A 209 25.40 -22.36 -11.03
N GLU A 210 25.50 -22.69 -12.32
CA GLU A 210 26.61 -23.51 -12.85
C GLU A 210 27.94 -22.74 -12.97
N SER A 211 27.91 -21.40 -12.97
CA SER A 211 29.08 -20.56 -13.23
C SER A 211 30.00 -20.36 -12.01
N LEU A 212 29.47 -20.50 -10.79
CA LEU A 212 30.24 -20.24 -9.56
C LEU A 212 31.08 -21.44 -9.07
N LEU A 213 30.91 -22.63 -9.66
CA LEU A 213 31.59 -23.86 -9.22
C LEU A 213 32.67 -24.38 -10.19
N ALA A 214 32.89 -23.73 -11.34
CA ALA A 214 33.89 -24.16 -12.32
C ALA A 214 34.93 -23.06 -12.59
N PRO A 215 36.24 -23.32 -12.40
CA PRO A 215 37.27 -22.44 -12.94
C PRO A 215 37.47 -22.75 -14.43
N GLY A 216 37.07 -21.82 -15.29
CA GLY A 216 37.57 -21.70 -16.66
C GLY A 216 36.67 -22.24 -17.78
N ASP A 217 36.51 -21.37 -18.78
CA ASP A 217 36.05 -21.58 -20.16
C ASP A 217 34.56 -21.78 -20.45
N SER A 218 33.98 -20.74 -21.06
CA SER A 218 32.90 -20.82 -22.07
C SER A 218 33.52 -21.15 -23.44
N PRO A 219 32.78 -21.57 -24.51
CA PRO A 219 31.34 -21.35 -24.72
C PRO A 219 30.55 -22.51 -25.41
N ALA A 220 29.22 -22.38 -25.34
CA ALA A 220 28.21 -22.79 -26.34
C ALA A 220 28.15 -24.24 -26.83
N GLU A 221 27.06 -24.94 -26.50
CA GLU A 221 26.51 -26.01 -27.35
C GLU A 221 25.01 -25.84 -27.62
N SER A 222 24.70 -26.00 -28.90
CA SER A 222 23.42 -25.87 -29.58
C SER A 222 22.39 -26.92 -29.16
N ARG A 223 21.17 -26.50 -28.83
CA ARG A 223 20.00 -27.39 -28.64
C ARG A 223 19.42 -27.81 -30.01
N PRO A 224 19.11 -29.10 -30.24
CA PRO A 224 18.55 -29.54 -31.52
C PRO A 224 17.08 -29.08 -31.68
N PRO A 225 16.62 -28.73 -32.90
CA PRO A 225 15.23 -28.38 -33.13
C PRO A 225 14.40 -29.65 -33.35
N GLY A 226 13.40 -29.91 -32.49
CA GLY A 226 12.44 -31.00 -32.77
C GLY A 226 11.67 -31.66 -31.61
N ALA A 227 11.79 -31.24 -30.35
CA ALA A 227 10.97 -31.82 -29.28
C ALA A 227 9.66 -31.02 -29.06
N ALA A 228 8.51 -31.70 -29.20
CA ALA A 228 7.16 -31.20 -28.89
C ALA A 228 6.97 -30.92 -27.38
N PRO A 229 5.93 -30.17 -26.95
CA PRO A 229 5.97 -29.26 -25.80
C PRO A 229 5.69 -29.92 -24.43
N SER A 230 6.48 -30.94 -24.07
CA SER A 230 6.49 -31.51 -22.70
C SER A 230 7.15 -30.55 -21.69
N GLY A 231 8.18 -29.80 -22.12
CA GLY A 231 8.95 -28.90 -21.26
C GLY A 231 8.16 -27.68 -20.74
N ARG A 232 7.27 -27.12 -21.57
CA ARG A 232 6.53 -25.88 -21.22
C ARG A 232 5.57 -26.03 -20.04
N LEU A 233 5.05 -27.23 -19.80
CA LEU A 233 4.16 -27.48 -18.66
C LEU A 233 4.96 -27.71 -17.37
N ALA A 234 6.11 -28.39 -17.45
CA ALA A 234 7.01 -28.57 -16.32
C ALA A 234 7.66 -27.24 -15.89
N GLU A 235 8.10 -26.43 -16.86
CA GLU A 235 8.61 -25.06 -16.65
C GLU A 235 7.58 -24.16 -15.97
N ARG A 236 6.31 -24.17 -16.43
CA ARG A 236 5.21 -23.41 -15.79
C ARG A 236 4.88 -23.88 -14.37
N LYS A 237 4.98 -25.19 -14.10
CA LYS A 237 4.78 -25.72 -12.75
C LYS A 237 5.89 -25.29 -11.81
N SER A 238 7.13 -25.30 -12.29
CA SER A 238 8.29 -24.78 -11.54
C SER A 238 8.16 -23.29 -11.25
N GLU A 239 7.83 -22.48 -12.26
CA GLU A 239 7.63 -21.03 -12.09
C GLU A 239 6.50 -20.71 -11.10
N SER A 240 5.43 -21.52 -11.13
CA SER A 240 4.33 -21.41 -10.15
C SER A 240 4.79 -21.73 -8.73
N ALA A 241 5.57 -22.81 -8.56
CA ALA A 241 6.09 -23.20 -7.25
C ALA A 241 7.06 -22.15 -6.70
N ILE A 242 8.02 -21.66 -7.50
CA ILE A 242 8.94 -20.59 -7.10
C ILE A 242 8.17 -19.35 -6.62
N LYS A 243 7.10 -18.97 -7.33
CA LYS A 243 6.27 -17.82 -6.97
C LYS A 243 5.47 -18.05 -5.68
N GLU A 244 4.99 -19.26 -5.45
CA GLU A 244 4.24 -19.66 -4.26
C GLU A 244 5.13 -19.56 -3.02
N GLU A 245 6.26 -20.26 -3.03
CA GLU A 245 7.23 -20.27 -1.91
C GLU A 245 7.79 -18.86 -1.61
N PHE A 246 8.07 -18.06 -2.65
CA PHE A 246 8.48 -16.67 -2.45
C PHE A 246 7.38 -15.82 -1.80
N GLY A 247 6.12 -16.09 -2.15
CA GLY A 247 4.96 -15.47 -1.54
C GLY A 247 4.84 -15.78 -0.04
N ASP A 248 5.13 -17.03 0.35
CA ASP A 248 5.05 -17.46 1.74
C ASP A 248 6.17 -16.84 2.59
N ILE A 249 7.39 -16.69 2.06
CA ILE A 249 8.44 -15.88 2.71
C ILE A 249 7.93 -14.47 3.01
N LEU A 250 7.34 -13.78 2.03
CA LEU A 250 6.81 -12.42 2.21
C LEU A 250 5.66 -12.39 3.24
N PHE A 251 4.83 -13.42 3.26
CA PHE A 251 3.73 -13.53 4.21
C PHE A 251 4.24 -13.71 5.65
N VAL A 252 5.26 -14.54 5.85
CA VAL A 252 5.91 -14.72 7.17
C VAL A 252 6.67 -13.45 7.59
N MET A 253 7.32 -12.75 6.67
CA MET A 253 7.95 -11.44 6.96
C MET A 253 6.92 -10.41 7.44
N ALA A 254 5.73 -10.36 6.82
CA ALA A 254 4.65 -9.50 7.30
C ALA A 254 4.18 -9.89 8.71
N ASN A 255 4.26 -11.18 9.06
CA ASN A 255 3.93 -11.67 10.40
C ASN A 255 4.95 -11.26 11.46
N ILE A 256 6.24 -11.27 11.11
CA ILE A 256 7.29 -10.73 11.99
C ILE A 256 7.05 -9.24 12.22
N ALA A 257 6.78 -8.48 11.15
CA ALA A 257 6.47 -7.04 11.26
C ALA A 257 5.26 -6.80 12.19
N ARG A 258 4.20 -7.59 12.05
CA ARG A 258 3.02 -7.54 12.92
C ARG A 258 3.34 -7.79 14.39
N HIS A 259 4.12 -8.84 14.70
CA HIS A 259 4.53 -9.16 16.09
C HIS A 259 5.40 -8.06 16.72
N LEU A 260 6.09 -7.27 15.89
CA LEU A 260 6.92 -6.14 16.32
C LEU A 260 6.24 -4.77 16.24
N ASP A 261 4.95 -4.72 15.88
CA ASP A 261 4.19 -3.48 15.64
C ASP A 261 4.85 -2.54 14.60
N ILE A 262 5.44 -3.15 13.56
CA ILE A 262 6.07 -2.46 12.44
C ILE A 262 5.10 -2.47 11.25
N ASN A 263 4.94 -1.33 10.57
CA ASN A 263 4.29 -1.31 9.26
C ASN A 263 5.30 -1.78 8.17
N PRO A 264 5.12 -2.97 7.58
CA PRO A 264 6.09 -3.52 6.63
C PRO A 264 6.19 -2.71 5.33
N GLU A 265 5.12 -2.04 4.90
CA GLU A 265 5.18 -1.16 3.73
C GLU A 265 6.07 0.05 3.98
N ASP A 266 5.90 0.71 5.14
CA ASP A 266 6.71 1.89 5.51
C ASP A 266 8.17 1.50 5.70
N ALA A 267 8.43 0.35 6.31
CA ALA A 267 9.78 -0.19 6.47
C ALA A 267 10.45 -0.45 5.12
N LEU A 268 9.74 -1.04 4.16
CA LEU A 268 10.26 -1.28 2.81
C LEU A 268 10.49 0.03 2.05
N ARG A 269 9.59 1.02 2.15
CA ARG A 269 9.81 2.36 1.58
C ARG A 269 11.08 3.01 2.14
N GLY A 270 11.29 2.92 3.45
CA GLY A 270 12.52 3.40 4.08
C GLY A 270 13.79 2.71 3.54
N ALA A 271 13.72 1.40 3.30
CA ALA A 271 14.81 0.66 2.68
C ALA A 271 15.06 1.11 1.23
N ASN A 272 14.01 1.31 0.44
CA ASN A 272 14.11 1.79 -0.95
C ASN A 272 14.73 3.18 -1.02
N ARG A 273 14.31 4.13 -0.18
CA ARG A 273 14.92 5.47 -0.12
C ARG A 273 16.40 5.41 0.23
N LYS A 274 16.76 4.58 1.21
CA LYS A 274 18.17 4.37 1.58
C LYS A 274 18.98 3.78 0.42
N PHE A 275 18.42 2.85 -0.33
CA PHE A 275 19.05 2.32 -1.54
C PHE A 275 19.26 3.42 -2.59
N ILE A 276 18.21 4.20 -2.90
CA ILE A 276 18.26 5.30 -3.88
C ILE A 276 19.32 6.33 -3.50
N ARG A 277 19.35 6.78 -2.23
CA ARG A 277 20.36 7.76 -1.78
C ARG A 277 21.78 7.25 -1.92
N ARG A 278 22.03 5.99 -1.54
CA ARG A 278 23.37 5.38 -1.64
C ARG A 278 23.77 5.19 -3.09
N PHE A 279 22.86 4.74 -3.93
CA PHE A 279 23.13 4.56 -5.34
C PHE A 279 23.37 5.90 -6.05
N ALA A 280 22.60 6.95 -5.71
CA ALA A 280 22.83 8.30 -6.22
C ALA A 280 24.21 8.86 -5.82
N HIS A 281 24.71 8.50 -4.62
CA HIS A 281 26.10 8.82 -4.24
C HIS A 281 27.11 8.10 -5.14
N ILE A 282 26.92 6.82 -5.41
CA ILE A 282 27.77 6.05 -6.35
C ILE A 282 27.78 6.71 -7.72
N GLU A 283 26.60 7.02 -8.28
CA GLU A 283 26.47 7.68 -9.58
C GLU A 283 27.17 9.02 -9.62
N LYS A 284 27.02 9.84 -8.56
CA LYS A 284 27.68 11.14 -8.45
C LYS A 284 29.20 10.99 -8.47
N VAL A 285 29.76 10.12 -7.63
CA VAL A 285 31.21 9.95 -7.52
C VAL A 285 31.81 9.36 -8.80
N LEU A 286 31.10 8.42 -9.45
CA LEU A 286 31.53 7.89 -10.74
C LEU A 286 31.47 8.95 -11.85
N ALA A 287 30.45 9.79 -11.86
CA ALA A 287 30.33 10.89 -12.82
C ALA A 287 31.46 11.91 -12.66
N GLU A 288 31.86 12.23 -11.42
CA GLU A 288 33.04 13.07 -11.13
C GLU A 288 34.35 12.44 -11.66
N ARG A 289 34.40 11.11 -11.75
CA ARG A 289 35.51 10.33 -12.35
C ARG A 289 35.36 10.11 -13.86
N GLY A 290 34.33 10.67 -14.49
CA GLY A 290 34.05 10.50 -15.92
C GLY A 290 33.62 9.08 -16.32
N LYS A 291 33.07 8.31 -15.38
CA LYS A 291 32.56 6.93 -15.59
C LYS A 291 31.06 6.85 -15.32
N THR A 292 30.42 5.83 -15.89
CA THR A 292 29.08 5.37 -15.50
C THR A 292 29.15 4.12 -14.62
N PRO A 293 28.07 3.75 -13.88
CA PRO A 293 27.99 2.49 -13.16
C PRO A 293 28.27 1.27 -14.05
N SER A 294 27.78 1.27 -15.29
CA SER A 294 28.02 0.20 -16.27
C SER A 294 29.47 0.06 -16.73
N GLN A 295 30.30 1.07 -16.50
CA GLN A 295 31.75 1.07 -16.80
C GLN A 295 32.61 0.76 -15.56
N SER A 296 31.98 0.45 -14.43
CA SER A 296 32.64 0.22 -13.14
C SER A 296 32.52 -1.24 -12.73
N THR A 297 33.45 -1.72 -11.91
CA THR A 297 33.38 -3.08 -11.36
C THR A 297 32.44 -3.12 -10.16
N LEU A 298 31.94 -4.32 -9.82
CA LEU A 298 31.15 -4.51 -8.60
C LEU A 298 31.94 -4.10 -7.36
N GLU A 299 33.24 -4.43 -7.31
CA GLU A 299 34.15 -4.04 -6.23
C GLU A 299 34.27 -2.51 -6.08
N GLU A 300 34.36 -1.77 -7.20
CA GLU A 300 34.38 -0.30 -7.19
C GLU A 300 33.06 0.28 -6.67
N MET A 301 31.92 -0.28 -7.12
CA MET A 301 30.59 0.15 -6.66
C MET A 301 30.34 -0.20 -5.18
N ASP A 302 30.79 -1.36 -4.70
CA ASP A 302 30.68 -1.78 -3.30
C ASP A 302 31.50 -0.88 -2.37
N ALA A 303 32.71 -0.48 -2.80
CA ALA A 303 33.53 0.47 -2.05
C ALA A 303 32.83 1.84 -1.92
N LEU A 304 32.24 2.35 -3.00
CA LEU A 304 31.47 3.59 -3.00
C LEU A 304 30.17 3.47 -2.19
N TRP A 305 29.55 2.30 -2.18
CA TRP A 305 28.39 2.00 -1.34
C TRP A 305 28.73 2.07 0.16
N ASP A 306 29.88 1.53 0.56
CA ASP A 306 30.36 1.58 1.94
C ASP A 306 30.81 2.99 2.35
N GLU A 307 31.34 3.78 1.41
CA GLU A 307 31.55 5.22 1.60
C GLU A 307 30.23 5.95 1.89
N ALA A 308 29.18 5.73 1.07
CA ALA A 308 27.87 6.32 1.28
C ALA A 308 27.27 5.97 2.65
N LYS A 309 27.42 4.70 3.08
CA LYS A 309 27.00 4.25 4.42
C LYS A 309 27.72 4.99 5.55
N ALA A 310 29.02 5.28 5.39
CA ALA A 310 29.80 5.97 6.41
C ALA A 310 29.36 7.42 6.57
N LEU A 311 29.05 8.11 5.46
CA LEU A 311 28.54 9.48 5.45
C LEU A 311 27.18 9.62 6.15
N GLU A 312 26.29 8.63 6.04
CA GLU A 312 24.97 8.64 6.71
C GLU A 312 25.04 8.42 8.24
N LYS A 313 26.15 7.89 8.76
CA LYS A 313 26.35 7.64 10.20
C LYS A 313 27.03 8.79 10.94
N SER A 314 27.51 9.81 10.22
CA SER A 314 28.15 11.01 10.75
C SER A 314 27.16 12.15 10.95
#